data_AF-A0A0R0CEC4-F1
#
_entry.id   AF-A0A0R0CEC4-F1
#
_cell.length_a   1.000
_cell.length_b   1.000
_cell.length_c   1.000
_cell.angle_alpha   90.00
_cell.angle_beta   90.00
_cell.angle_gamma   90.00
#
_symmetry.space_group_name_H-M   'P 1'
#
loop_
_entity.id
_entity.type
_entity.pdbx_description
1 polymer ?
#
loop_
_entity_poly.entity_id
_entity_poly.type
_entity_poly.pdbx_seq_one_letter_code
_entity_poly.pdbx_strand_id
1 'polypeptide(L)'
;MNQEITTAEQDVENGGRGLAKLNPSPRQAFELVLSIADAPGAFAVVEGVAQYDVTNEQECGRIIPATGMAARITSQEPVQLKKVSDTEYRGTVYLDRMLDEDYYGRGVCTWSFSGAGAMLKATGADGETRFTSFIQADQFIAGKALTRHYPNRDYPRVESVPDFGQAGHEDPTRFRPELQDALFTATLTAYEVR
;
A
#
# COMPACT_ATOMS: atom_id res chain seq x y z
N MET A 1 -21.22 -10.17 20.03
CA MET A 1 -19.75 -10.32 20.16
C MET A 1 -19.17 -11.42 19.28
N ASN A 2 -19.36 -12.73 19.54
CA ASN A 2 -18.69 -13.78 18.73
C ASN A 2 -19.06 -13.77 17.24
N GLN A 3 -20.34 -13.58 16.90
CA GLN A 3 -20.78 -13.51 15.50
C GLN A 3 -20.29 -12.25 14.78
N GLU A 4 -20.26 -11.11 15.47
CA GLU A 4 -19.75 -9.84 14.93
C GLU A 4 -18.24 -9.92 14.65
N ILE A 5 -17.49 -10.58 15.52
CA ILE A 5 -16.05 -10.82 15.31
C ILE A 5 -15.82 -11.69 14.09
N THR A 6 -16.59 -12.78 13.91
CA THR A 6 -16.47 -13.63 12.72
C THR A 6 -16.79 -12.87 11.43
N THR A 7 -17.84 -12.03 11.43
CA THR A 7 -18.15 -11.16 10.29
C THR A 7 -17.03 -10.16 10.02
N ALA A 8 -16.45 -9.56 11.06
CA ALA A 8 -15.35 -8.62 10.91
C ALA A 8 -14.06 -9.28 10.37
N GLU A 9 -13.80 -10.53 10.73
CA GLU A 9 -12.67 -11.28 10.18
C GLU A 9 -12.87 -11.59 8.69
N GLN A 10 -14.08 -11.99 8.31
CA GLN A 10 -14.43 -12.16 6.90
C GLN A 10 -14.34 -10.84 6.13
N ASP A 11 -14.71 -9.71 6.74
CA ASP A 11 -14.55 -8.39 6.13
C ASP A 11 -13.07 -8.09 5.85
N VAL A 12 -12.18 -8.34 6.80
CA VAL A 12 -10.72 -8.19 6.61
C VAL A 12 -10.19 -9.12 5.51
N GLU A 13 -10.63 -10.37 5.47
CA GLU A 13 -10.27 -11.32 4.39
C GLU A 13 -10.69 -10.82 3.01
N ASN A 14 -11.77 -10.05 2.92
CA ASN A 14 -12.26 -9.44 1.69
C ASN A 14 -11.66 -8.04 1.42
N GLY A 15 -10.63 -7.63 2.16
CA GLY A 15 -9.97 -6.33 2.01
C GLY A 15 -10.68 -5.16 2.69
N GLY A 16 -11.68 -5.46 3.53
CA GLY A 16 -12.27 -4.51 4.46
C GLY A 16 -11.39 -4.29 5.69
N ARG A 17 -11.96 -3.61 6.68
CA ARG A 17 -11.27 -3.13 7.88
C ARG A 17 -11.77 -3.79 9.17
N GLY A 18 -12.70 -4.74 9.05
CA GLY A 18 -13.30 -5.45 10.16
C GLY A 18 -14.01 -4.50 11.12
N LEU A 19 -13.63 -4.56 12.39
CA LEU A 19 -14.18 -3.68 13.43
C LEU A 19 -13.58 -2.27 13.38
N ALA A 20 -12.48 -2.07 12.64
CA ALA A 20 -11.76 -0.81 12.63
C ALA A 20 -12.59 0.31 12.00
N LYS A 21 -12.44 1.51 12.56
CA LYS A 21 -13.13 2.72 12.11
C LYS A 21 -12.13 3.75 11.62
N LEU A 22 -12.64 4.65 10.77
CA LEU A 22 -11.89 5.78 10.28
C LEU A 22 -12.05 6.97 11.23
N ASN A 23 -10.98 7.72 11.39
CA ASN A 23 -11.02 9.01 12.06
C ASN A 23 -11.94 9.95 11.25
N PRO A 24 -13.02 10.49 11.86
CA PRO A 24 -13.97 11.35 11.15
C PRO A 24 -13.38 12.73 10.79
N SER A 25 -12.24 13.11 11.35
CA SER A 25 -11.59 14.40 11.10
C SER A 25 -10.07 14.28 11.19
N PRO A 26 -9.43 13.56 10.23
CA PRO A 26 -7.98 13.39 10.22
C PRO A 26 -7.28 14.72 9.94
N ARG A 27 -6.09 14.91 10.51
CA ARG A 27 -5.37 16.19 10.49
C ARG A 27 -3.94 16.08 9.98
N GLN A 28 -3.33 14.89 9.99
CA GLN A 28 -1.92 14.70 9.63
C GLN A 28 -1.79 14.41 8.13
N ALA A 29 -2.04 15.44 7.31
CA ALA A 29 -2.09 15.32 5.85
C ALA A 29 -0.70 15.37 5.20
N PHE A 30 -0.46 14.44 4.26
CA PHE A 30 0.72 14.37 3.42
C PHE A 30 0.30 14.22 1.96
N GLU A 31 0.98 14.91 1.04
CA GLU A 31 0.84 14.69 -0.38
C GLU A 31 1.79 13.56 -0.81
N LEU A 32 1.25 12.43 -1.22
CA LEU A 32 1.96 11.36 -1.89
C LEU A 32 2.11 11.72 -3.37
N VAL A 33 3.34 11.68 -3.87
CA VAL A 33 3.68 11.91 -5.28
C VAL A 33 4.27 10.64 -5.86
N LEU A 34 3.69 10.18 -6.96
CA LEU A 34 4.17 9.08 -7.78
C LEU A 34 4.69 9.64 -9.11
N SER A 35 5.96 9.36 -9.43
CA SER A 35 6.59 9.69 -10.71
C SER A 35 7.01 8.44 -11.45
N ILE A 36 6.74 8.36 -12.75
CA ILE A 36 7.05 7.23 -13.62
C ILE A 36 8.02 7.69 -14.71
N ALA A 37 9.10 6.96 -14.95
CA ALA A 37 10.05 7.27 -16.01
C ALA A 37 10.39 6.03 -16.85
N ASP A 38 10.61 6.26 -18.15
CA ASP A 38 11.08 5.27 -19.13
C ASP A 38 10.17 4.04 -19.30
N ALA A 39 8.88 4.17 -18.97
CA ALA A 39 7.91 3.10 -19.11
C ALA A 39 7.74 2.68 -20.58
N PRO A 40 7.64 1.37 -20.89
CA PRO A 40 7.42 0.88 -22.26
C PRO A 40 6.09 1.33 -22.89
N GLY A 41 5.14 1.76 -22.06
CA GLY A 41 3.82 2.23 -22.46
C GLY A 41 3.09 2.92 -21.31
N ALA A 42 1.86 3.36 -21.59
CA ALA A 42 1.04 4.07 -20.61
C ALA A 42 0.39 3.14 -19.57
N PHE A 43 0.12 3.67 -18.38
CA PHE A 43 -0.65 2.99 -17.35
C PHE A 43 -2.06 3.58 -17.24
N ALA A 44 -3.07 2.79 -17.62
CA ALA A 44 -4.48 3.17 -17.50
C ALA A 44 -5.02 2.97 -16.08
N VAL A 45 -4.44 2.04 -15.31
CA VAL A 45 -4.82 1.78 -13.92
C VAL A 45 -3.66 2.22 -13.02
N VAL A 46 -3.94 3.20 -12.16
CA VAL A 46 -3.02 3.70 -11.15
C VAL A 46 -3.79 3.81 -9.83
N GLU A 47 -3.50 2.89 -8.92
CA GLU A 47 -4.17 2.79 -7.63
C GLU A 47 -3.19 3.13 -6.52
N GLY A 48 -3.59 4.02 -5.61
CA GLY A 48 -2.82 4.34 -4.41
C GLY A 48 -3.40 3.62 -3.19
N VAL A 49 -2.52 3.29 -2.23
CA VAL A 49 -2.93 2.67 -0.97
C VAL A 49 -2.10 3.23 0.19
N ALA A 50 -2.71 3.37 1.36
CA ALA A 50 -2.05 3.68 2.61
C ALA A 50 -2.30 2.54 3.60
N GLN A 51 -1.24 2.01 4.21
CA GLN A 51 -1.32 0.93 5.17
C GLN A 51 -1.16 1.45 6.59
N TYR A 52 -1.95 0.88 7.48
CA TYR A 52 -1.91 1.13 8.91
C TYR A 52 -1.89 -0.21 9.63
N ASP A 53 -1.15 -0.28 10.73
CA ASP A 53 -1.08 -1.45 11.59
C ASP A 53 -1.27 -0.98 13.04
N VAL A 54 -1.98 -1.77 13.84
CA VAL A 54 -2.04 -1.56 15.28
C VAL A 54 -0.70 -1.96 15.90
N THR A 55 -0.21 -1.22 16.90
CA THR A 55 1.11 -1.48 17.50
C THR A 55 1.05 -2.25 18.82
N ASN A 56 -0.16 -2.49 19.33
CA ASN A 56 -0.44 -3.13 20.63
C ASN A 56 -1.54 -4.20 20.51
N GLU A 57 -1.51 -5.03 19.45
CA GLU A 57 -2.57 -6.01 19.20
C GLU A 57 -2.69 -7.05 20.33
N GLN A 58 -1.57 -7.39 20.99
CA GLN A 58 -1.58 -8.37 22.07
C GLN A 58 -2.45 -7.90 23.26
N GLU A 59 -2.41 -6.59 23.55
CA GLU A 59 -3.18 -5.95 24.61
C GLU A 59 -4.63 -5.73 24.20
N CYS A 60 -4.87 -5.17 23.01
CA CYS A 60 -6.19 -4.67 22.62
C CYS A 60 -7.01 -5.63 21.73
N GLY A 61 -6.34 -6.54 21.01
CA GLY A 61 -6.92 -7.28 19.88
C GLY A 61 -7.65 -8.57 20.25
N ARG A 62 -8.05 -9.38 19.27
CA ARG A 62 -8.57 -10.74 19.53
C ARG A 62 -7.44 -11.72 19.77
N ILE A 63 -7.46 -12.44 20.90
CA ILE A 63 -6.55 -13.56 21.14
C ILE A 63 -7.05 -14.82 20.43
N ILE A 64 -6.18 -15.44 19.65
CA ILE A 64 -6.40 -16.74 19.02
C ILE A 64 -6.19 -17.82 20.09
N PRO A 65 -7.23 -18.56 20.53
CA PRO A 65 -7.11 -19.47 21.67
C PRO A 65 -6.06 -20.57 21.48
N ALA A 66 -5.87 -21.03 20.24
CA ALA A 66 -4.93 -22.10 19.91
C ALA A 66 -3.46 -21.69 20.12
N THR A 67 -3.12 -20.41 19.95
CA THR A 67 -1.74 -19.91 20.01
C THR A 67 -1.48 -19.00 21.20
N GLY A 68 -2.52 -18.43 21.81
CA GLY A 68 -2.41 -17.39 22.83
C GLY A 68 -1.94 -16.03 22.29
N MET A 69 -1.73 -15.91 20.98
CA MET A 69 -1.29 -14.68 20.32
C MET A 69 -2.49 -13.89 19.80
N ALA A 70 -2.36 -12.56 19.76
CA ALA A 70 -3.32 -11.74 19.05
C ALA A 70 -3.23 -11.96 17.53
N ALA A 71 -4.39 -11.89 16.87
CA ALA A 71 -4.43 -11.74 15.42
C ALA A 71 -3.85 -10.37 15.03
N ARG A 72 -3.13 -10.31 13.90
CA ARG A 72 -2.66 -9.03 13.34
C ARG A 72 -3.85 -8.16 13.00
N ILE A 73 -3.79 -6.88 13.35
CA ILE A 73 -4.83 -5.89 13.02
C ILE A 73 -4.20 -4.87 12.06
N THR A 74 -4.64 -4.91 10.81
CA THR A 74 -4.10 -4.11 9.71
C THR A 74 -5.24 -3.57 8.87
N SER A 75 -5.06 -2.40 8.27
CA SER A 75 -6.00 -1.84 7.29
C SER A 75 -5.25 -1.21 6.12
N GLN A 76 -5.76 -1.43 4.92
CA GLN A 76 -5.29 -0.79 3.70
C GLN A 76 -6.39 0.15 3.20
N GLU A 77 -6.12 1.45 3.23
CA GLU A 77 -7.07 2.48 2.83
C GLU A 77 -6.72 2.98 1.43
N PRO A 78 -7.71 3.06 0.51
CA PRO A 78 -7.46 3.55 -0.83
C PRO A 78 -7.05 5.04 -0.81
N VAL A 79 -6.04 5.36 -1.59
CA VAL A 79 -5.57 6.73 -1.81
C VAL A 79 -5.97 7.15 -3.23
N GLN A 80 -6.77 8.20 -3.34
CA GLN A 80 -7.17 8.74 -4.63
C GLN A 80 -6.00 9.49 -5.28
N LEU A 81 -5.30 8.81 -6.18
CA LEU A 81 -4.24 9.39 -7.00
C LEU A 81 -4.85 10.10 -8.21
N LYS A 82 -4.67 11.43 -8.27
CA LYS A 82 -5.05 12.26 -9.40
C LYS A 82 -3.89 12.37 -10.37
N LYS A 83 -4.15 12.14 -11.66
CA LYS A 83 -3.18 12.32 -12.73
C LYS A 83 -2.87 13.81 -12.91
N VAL A 84 -1.61 14.19 -12.76
CA VAL A 84 -1.10 15.55 -13.00
C VAL A 84 -0.51 15.65 -14.41
N SER A 85 0.21 14.60 -14.85
CA SER A 85 0.74 14.44 -16.20
C SER A 85 0.74 12.96 -16.60
N ASP A 86 1.22 12.62 -17.79
CA ASP A 86 1.40 11.23 -18.22
C ASP A 86 2.38 10.42 -17.34
N THR A 87 3.21 11.12 -16.57
CA THR A 87 4.28 10.53 -15.74
C THR A 87 4.17 10.89 -14.27
N GLU A 88 3.15 11.65 -13.85
CA GLU A 88 3.03 12.12 -12.47
C GLU A 88 1.60 12.03 -11.95
N TYR A 89 1.47 11.49 -10.74
CA TYR A 89 0.21 11.33 -10.01
C TYR A 89 0.38 11.80 -8.57
N ARG A 90 -0.67 12.41 -8.01
CA ARG A 90 -0.66 12.95 -6.64
C ARG A 90 -1.90 12.57 -5.88
N GLY A 91 -1.77 12.26 -4.60
CA GLY A 91 -2.89 11.98 -3.71
C GLY A 91 -2.60 12.40 -2.28
N THR A 92 -3.65 12.49 -1.46
CA THR A 92 -3.50 12.85 -0.04
C THR A 92 -3.58 11.61 0.82
N VAL A 93 -2.60 11.44 1.70
CA VAL A 93 -2.55 10.41 2.75
C VAL A 93 -2.68 11.12 4.10
N TYR A 94 -3.41 10.52 5.03
CA TYR A 94 -3.51 11.02 6.40
C TYR A 94 -2.89 10.03 7.36
N LEU A 95 -1.83 10.40 8.08
CA LEU A 95 -1.17 9.47 9.00
C LEU A 95 -2.11 9.01 10.13
N ASP A 96 -3.06 9.87 10.51
CA ASP A 96 -4.08 9.64 11.54
C ASP A 96 -5.44 9.23 10.93
N ARG A 97 -5.42 8.51 9.80
CA ARG A 97 -6.65 8.07 9.10
C ARG A 97 -7.48 7.06 9.90
N MET A 98 -6.82 6.16 10.62
CA MET A 98 -7.48 5.16 11.44
C MET A 98 -7.83 5.74 12.81
N LEU A 99 -8.94 5.29 13.39
CA LEU A 99 -9.39 5.72 14.71
C LEU A 99 -8.82 4.81 15.79
N ASP A 100 -8.21 5.37 16.83
CA ASP A 100 -7.90 4.60 18.03
C ASP A 100 -9.19 4.34 18.82
N GLU A 101 -9.53 3.07 19.03
CA GLU A 101 -10.74 2.67 19.75
C GLU A 101 -10.56 1.29 20.40
N ASP A 102 -11.37 1.00 21.42
CA ASP A 102 -11.47 -0.34 21.99
C ASP A 102 -12.42 -1.21 21.16
N TYR A 103 -11.86 -1.88 20.16
CA TYR A 103 -12.60 -2.70 19.21
C TYR A 103 -13.04 -4.06 19.77
N TYR A 104 -12.33 -4.59 20.77
CA TYR A 104 -12.53 -5.96 21.26
C TYR A 104 -12.90 -6.04 22.76
N GLY A 105 -13.11 -4.89 23.41
CA GLY A 105 -13.43 -4.81 24.85
C GLY A 105 -12.24 -5.14 25.75
N ARG A 106 -11.01 -4.97 25.26
CA ARG A 106 -9.76 -5.31 25.97
C ARG A 106 -8.86 -4.10 26.21
N GLY A 107 -9.26 -2.93 25.74
CA GLY A 107 -8.49 -1.69 25.76
C GLY A 107 -8.34 -1.08 24.37
N VAL A 108 -7.85 0.15 24.32
CA VAL A 108 -7.71 0.91 23.08
C VAL A 108 -6.63 0.31 22.18
N CYS A 109 -6.99 -0.02 20.94
CA CYS A 109 -6.02 -0.31 19.89
C CYS A 109 -5.43 0.99 19.35
N THR A 110 -4.10 1.08 19.39
CA THR A 110 -3.33 2.24 18.91
C THR A 110 -2.85 1.96 17.50
N TRP A 111 -3.32 2.74 16.54
CA TRP A 111 -2.93 2.64 15.14
C TRP A 111 -1.68 3.45 14.84
N SER A 112 -0.86 2.92 13.95
CA SER A 112 0.25 3.65 13.33
C SER A 112 0.16 3.55 11.81
N PHE A 113 0.50 4.64 11.14
CA PHE A 113 0.79 4.61 9.71
C PHE A 113 2.05 3.78 9.47
N SER A 114 1.96 2.81 8.54
CA SER A 114 3.05 1.90 8.20
C SER A 114 3.75 2.30 6.91
N GLY A 115 3.02 2.93 5.99
CA GLY A 115 3.55 3.37 4.71
C GLY A 115 2.46 3.54 3.66
N ALA A 116 2.86 3.96 2.47
CA ALA A 116 1.96 4.13 1.34
C ALA A 116 2.55 3.51 0.08
N GLY A 117 1.69 3.15 -0.86
CA GLY A 117 2.11 2.48 -2.09
C GLY A 117 1.28 2.87 -3.29
N ALA A 118 1.75 2.41 -4.44
CA ALA A 118 1.05 2.51 -5.71
C ALA A 118 1.10 1.17 -6.45
N MET A 119 0.02 0.87 -7.17
CA MET A 119 -0.09 -0.27 -8.09
C MET A 119 -0.44 0.24 -9.48
N LEU A 120 0.29 -0.28 -10.47
CA LEU A 120 0.15 0.10 -11.88
C LEU A 120 -0.23 -1.11 -12.73
N LYS A 121 -1.23 -0.95 -13.62
CA LYS A 121 -1.50 -1.86 -14.74
C LYS A 121 -1.62 -1.10 -16.05
N ALA A 122 -1.19 -1.74 -17.14
CA ALA A 122 -1.15 -1.13 -18.46
C ALA A 122 -2.55 -0.72 -18.94
N THR A 123 -3.49 -1.66 -18.96
CA THR A 123 -4.87 -1.40 -19.42
C THR A 123 -5.93 -1.75 -18.39
N GLY A 124 -5.57 -2.57 -17.40
CA GLY A 124 -6.51 -3.14 -16.43
C GLY A 124 -6.99 -4.54 -16.78
N ALA A 125 -6.64 -5.06 -17.97
CA ALA A 125 -7.06 -6.39 -18.41
C ALA A 125 -6.63 -7.51 -17.44
N ASP A 126 -7.44 -8.58 -17.41
CA ASP A 126 -7.22 -9.74 -16.55
C ASP A 126 -5.89 -10.42 -16.85
N GLY A 127 -5.10 -10.72 -15.82
CA GLY A 127 -3.81 -11.38 -15.97
C GLY A 127 -2.63 -10.47 -16.35
N GLU A 128 -2.82 -9.16 -16.47
CA GLU A 128 -1.71 -8.20 -16.61
C GLU A 128 -0.81 -8.17 -15.37
N THR A 129 0.47 -7.82 -15.59
CA THR A 129 1.42 -7.59 -14.51
C THR A 129 0.94 -6.45 -13.61
N ARG A 130 1.01 -6.65 -12.30
CA ARG A 130 0.76 -5.63 -11.27
C ARG A 130 2.11 -5.12 -10.77
N PHE A 131 2.51 -3.93 -11.22
CA PHE A 131 3.73 -3.31 -10.75
C PHE A 131 3.44 -2.58 -9.45
N THR A 132 4.12 -2.96 -8.36
CA THR A 132 3.85 -2.44 -7.02
C THR A 132 5.06 -1.72 -6.46
N SER A 133 4.81 -0.58 -5.81
CA SER A 133 5.79 0.19 -5.03
C SER A 133 5.19 0.48 -3.66
N PHE A 134 6.00 0.41 -2.60
CA PHE A 134 5.57 0.72 -1.24
C PHE A 134 6.70 1.40 -0.46
N ILE A 135 6.49 2.66 -0.07
CA ILE A 135 7.40 3.47 0.74
C ILE A 135 7.02 3.36 2.22
N GLN A 136 8.01 3.03 3.06
CA GLN A 136 7.82 2.84 4.50
C GLN A 136 7.60 4.19 5.20
N ALA A 137 6.90 4.17 6.34
CA ALA A 137 6.53 5.37 7.09
C ALA A 137 7.72 6.28 7.43
N ASP A 138 8.86 5.72 7.81
CA ASP A 138 10.06 6.48 8.15
C ASP A 138 10.62 7.26 6.95
N GLN A 139 10.67 6.64 5.77
CA GLN A 139 11.07 7.29 4.51
C GLN A 139 10.02 8.31 4.07
N PHE A 140 8.75 7.95 4.13
CA PHE A 140 7.61 8.78 3.73
C PHE A 140 7.56 10.09 4.53
N ILE A 141 7.60 9.99 5.87
CA ILE A 141 7.56 11.15 6.77
C ILE A 141 8.82 12.02 6.61
N ALA A 142 9.98 11.40 6.37
CA ALA A 142 11.22 12.12 6.13
C ALA A 142 11.30 12.76 4.73
N GLY A 143 10.32 12.54 3.85
CA GLY A 143 10.34 13.01 2.46
C GLY A 143 11.45 12.37 1.61
N LYS A 144 11.93 11.18 2.01
CA LYS A 144 12.96 10.44 1.26
C LYS A 144 12.32 9.66 0.12
N ALA A 145 12.82 9.84 -1.09
CA ALA A 145 12.32 9.12 -2.25
C ALA A 145 12.57 7.61 -2.14
N LEU A 146 11.58 6.82 -2.53
CA LEU A 146 11.74 5.41 -2.88
C LEU A 146 11.64 5.28 -4.40
N THR A 147 12.67 4.77 -5.05
CA THR A 147 12.63 4.43 -6.48
C THR A 147 12.68 2.92 -6.65
N ARG A 148 11.71 2.35 -7.37
CA ARG A 148 11.71 0.95 -7.80
C ARG A 148 11.99 0.88 -9.30
N HIS A 149 12.85 -0.05 -9.68
CA HIS A 149 13.19 -0.39 -11.06
C HIS A 149 12.47 -1.67 -11.46
N TYR A 150 11.99 -1.71 -12.71
CA TYR A 150 11.17 -2.79 -13.25
C TYR A 150 11.62 -3.20 -14.65
N PRO A 151 11.74 -4.50 -14.96
CA PRO A 151 12.08 -4.94 -16.31
C PRO A 151 10.99 -4.59 -17.33
N ASN A 152 11.37 -3.96 -18.43
CA ASN A 152 10.45 -3.59 -19.52
C ASN A 152 9.73 -4.80 -20.10
N ARG A 153 10.39 -5.96 -20.15
CA ARG A 153 9.82 -7.22 -20.66
C ARG A 153 8.62 -7.73 -19.85
N ASP A 154 8.46 -7.28 -18.61
CA ASP A 154 7.34 -7.70 -17.76
C ASP A 154 6.09 -6.88 -18.06
N TYR A 155 6.20 -5.82 -18.88
CA TYR A 155 5.09 -4.99 -19.35
C TYR A 155 4.56 -5.48 -20.71
N PRO A 156 3.23 -5.50 -20.93
CA PRO A 156 2.18 -5.29 -19.92
C PRO A 156 1.89 -6.56 -19.09
N ARG A 157 2.44 -7.71 -19.51
CA ARG A 157 2.16 -9.04 -18.96
C ARG A 157 3.37 -9.95 -19.08
N VAL A 158 3.56 -10.80 -18.07
CA VAL A 158 4.39 -12.01 -18.17
C VAL A 158 3.50 -13.18 -18.61
N GLU A 159 3.63 -13.64 -19.86
CA GLU A 159 2.74 -14.63 -20.48
C GLU A 159 2.58 -15.94 -19.67
N SER A 160 3.64 -16.38 -18.99
CA SER A 160 3.62 -17.62 -18.21
C SER A 160 3.01 -17.47 -16.80
N VAL A 161 2.76 -16.25 -16.33
CA VAL A 161 2.33 -15.97 -14.96
C VAL A 161 1.21 -14.92 -14.98
N PRO A 162 -0.07 -15.32 -15.01
CA PRO A 162 -1.17 -14.37 -14.91
C PRO A 162 -1.13 -13.61 -13.58
N ASP A 163 -1.49 -12.32 -13.62
CA ASP A 163 -1.56 -11.41 -12.46
C ASP A 163 -0.25 -11.32 -11.68
N PHE A 164 0.88 -11.49 -12.39
CA PHE A 164 2.22 -11.46 -11.85
C PHE A 164 2.44 -10.18 -11.03
N GLY A 165 2.76 -10.34 -9.75
CA GLY A 165 3.12 -9.24 -8.87
C GLY A 165 4.60 -8.90 -9.02
N GLN A 166 4.89 -7.73 -9.58
CA GLN A 166 6.26 -7.26 -9.80
C GLN A 166 6.55 -6.09 -8.86
N ALA A 167 7.25 -6.36 -7.75
CA ALA A 167 7.62 -5.36 -6.75
C ALA A 167 8.86 -4.53 -7.14
N GLY A 168 9.59 -4.97 -8.17
CA GLY A 168 10.82 -4.33 -8.61
C GLY A 168 11.94 -4.40 -7.58
N HIS A 169 13.02 -3.68 -7.86
CA HIS A 169 14.17 -3.55 -6.96
C HIS A 169 14.61 -2.09 -6.86
N GLU A 170 15.09 -1.68 -5.69
CA GLU A 170 15.76 -0.37 -5.54
C GLU A 170 17.14 -0.37 -6.20
N ASP A 171 17.84 -1.50 -6.12
CA ASP A 171 19.13 -1.70 -6.75
C ASP A 171 18.96 -2.44 -8.08
N PRO A 172 19.13 -1.78 -9.24
CA PRO A 172 18.96 -2.41 -10.55
C PRO A 172 19.99 -3.52 -10.81
N THR A 173 21.13 -3.56 -10.09
CA THR A 173 22.13 -4.61 -10.24
C THR A 173 21.65 -5.98 -9.75
N ARG A 174 20.53 -6.02 -9.01
CA ARG A 174 19.86 -7.27 -8.61
C ARG A 174 19.19 -7.99 -9.78
N PHE A 175 18.93 -7.29 -10.88
CA PHE A 175 18.46 -7.93 -12.10
C PHE A 175 19.61 -8.63 -12.82
N ARG A 176 19.27 -9.64 -13.61
CA ARG A 176 20.26 -10.26 -14.50
C ARG A 176 20.79 -9.21 -15.49
N PRO A 177 22.09 -9.25 -15.86
CA PRO A 177 22.70 -8.23 -16.71
C PRO A 177 21.90 -7.89 -17.96
N GLU A 178 21.30 -8.88 -18.61
CA GLU A 178 20.48 -8.70 -19.83
C GLU A 178 19.21 -7.85 -19.64
N LEU A 179 18.80 -7.57 -18.39
CA LEU A 179 17.63 -6.74 -18.08
C LEU A 179 18.02 -5.34 -17.60
N GLN A 180 19.27 -5.12 -17.20
CA GLN A 180 19.69 -3.89 -16.52
C GLN A 180 19.59 -2.64 -17.42
N ASP A 181 19.74 -2.82 -18.74
CA ASP A 181 19.65 -1.74 -19.73
C ASP A 181 18.22 -1.46 -20.23
N ALA A 182 17.23 -2.25 -19.78
CA ALA A 182 15.84 -2.16 -20.23
C ALA A 182 14.90 -2.14 -19.02
N LEU A 183 15.04 -1.10 -18.20
CA LEU A 183 14.26 -0.87 -17.00
C LEU A 183 13.45 0.42 -17.11
N PHE A 184 12.27 0.42 -16.53
CA PHE A 184 11.53 1.64 -16.20
C PHE A 184 11.49 1.82 -14.68
N THR A 185 11.11 3.01 -14.23
CA THR A 185 11.05 3.31 -12.79
C THR A 185 9.71 3.86 -12.35
N ALA A 186 9.36 3.55 -11.10
CA ALA A 186 8.35 4.27 -10.33
C ALA A 186 9.00 4.83 -9.06
N THR A 187 8.81 6.12 -8.80
CA THR A 187 9.35 6.81 -7.64
C THR A 187 8.21 7.35 -6.78
N LEU A 188 8.22 7.00 -5.49
CA LEU A 188 7.31 7.54 -4.48
C LEU A 188 8.05 8.56 -3.61
N THR A 189 7.46 9.74 -3.43
CA THR A 189 7.90 10.76 -2.48
C THR A 189 6.70 11.33 -1.73
N ALA A 190 6.92 11.99 -0.60
CA ALA A 190 5.85 12.62 0.15
C ALA A 190 6.27 13.92 0.81
N TYR A 191 5.29 14.81 0.99
CA TYR A 191 5.49 16.12 1.60
C TYR A 191 4.34 16.42 2.57
N GLU A 192 4.65 16.93 3.75
CA GLU A 192 3.65 17.41 4.70
C GLU A 192 2.84 18.56 4.06
N VAL A 193 1.51 18.47 4.12
CA VAL A 193 0.62 19.53 3.66
C VAL A 193 0.44 20.53 4.81
N ARG A 194 0.96 21.74 4.63
CA ARG A 194 0.87 22.84 5.61
C ARG A 194 -0.29 23.78 5.33
#